data_AF-A0A0P1KLS9-F1
#
_entry.id   AF-A0A0P1KLS9-F1
#
_cell.length_a   1.000
_cell.length_b   1.000
_cell.length_c   1.000
_cell.angle_alpha   90.00
_cell.angle_beta   90.00
_cell.angle_gamma   90.00
#
_symmetry.space_group_name_H-M   'P 1'
#
loop_
_entity.id
_entity.type
_entity.pdbx_description
1 polymer ?
#
loop_
_entity_poly.entity_id
_entity_poly.type
_entity_poly.pdbx_seq_one_letter_code
_entity_poly.pdbx_strand_id
1 'polypeptide(L)'
;MSVEETATEVTLTHPDNNKTFVKILKYGATVYSWSLEGQEQLWLSSAAKLDGSKPVRGGIPLVFPVFGKNEDDEFLSKLPQHGLARNSTWEFLGQVSANPPTVQFGLGPELANPELTKLWPMDYSLILTIELGSEHLKTHIEVSNTSSSQPLKFNWLFHTYLKIADIEDTLVSNLTGAKLYDQMLQESYVDRQPVVSFHEELDRIYQRVQEDRLIQVIDKGHPIHTVKRHNLPDVVAWNPWVEKSKGMADFEPKNGFKEMVCVEPGHVHSLLELQPGQSWTAYQLLYKDELNYQVL
;
A
#
# COMPACT_ATOMS: atom_id res chain seq x y z
N MET A 1 15.29 -12.51 18.48
CA MET A 1 14.77 -13.62 17.64
C MET A 1 14.44 -13.02 16.27
N SER A 2 14.39 -13.78 15.16
CA SER A 2 14.11 -13.16 13.85
C SER A 2 12.65 -12.70 13.69
N VAL A 3 11.75 -13.24 14.51
CA VAL A 3 10.35 -12.81 14.61
C VAL A 3 10.00 -12.64 16.09
N GLU A 4 9.41 -11.51 16.43
CA GLU A 4 8.97 -11.17 17.78
C GLU A 4 7.52 -10.69 17.73
N GLU A 5 6.63 -11.39 18.43
CA GLU A 5 5.21 -11.06 18.51
C GLU A 5 4.89 -10.43 19.87
N THR A 6 4.10 -9.36 19.85
CA THR A 6 3.51 -8.74 21.03
C THR A 6 1.98 -8.77 20.95
N ALA A 7 1.31 -8.17 21.93
CA ALA A 7 -0.16 -8.06 21.92
C ALA A 7 -0.68 -7.30 20.69
N THR A 8 0.05 -6.30 20.20
CA THR A 8 -0.44 -5.37 19.17
C THR A 8 0.29 -5.47 17.83
N GLU A 9 1.49 -6.04 17.80
CA GLU A 9 2.35 -6.01 16.62
C GLU A 9 3.27 -7.23 16.51
N VAL A 10 3.84 -7.39 15.32
CA VAL A 10 4.90 -8.34 15.00
C VAL A 10 6.08 -7.58 14.41
N THR A 11 7.29 -7.87 14.89
CA THR A 11 8.54 -7.36 14.32
C THR A 11 9.30 -8.50 13.68
N LEU A 12 9.73 -8.34 12.43
CA LEU A 12 10.73 -9.21 11.81
C LEU A 12 12.07 -8.49 11.79
N THR A 13 13.13 -9.19 12.14
CA THR A 13 14.52 -8.70 12.08
C THR A 13 15.34 -9.66 11.21
N HIS A 14 16.06 -9.13 10.22
CA HIS A 14 16.87 -9.95 9.34
C HIS A 14 17.99 -10.65 10.14
N PRO A 15 18.21 -11.97 9.96
CA PRO A 15 19.16 -12.73 10.79
C PRO A 15 20.61 -12.23 10.67
N ASP A 16 20.99 -11.73 9.48
CA ASP A 16 22.36 -11.28 9.21
C ASP A 16 22.60 -9.79 9.54
N ASN A 17 21.53 -9.01 9.77
CA ASN A 17 21.66 -7.59 10.09
C ASN A 17 20.49 -7.11 10.96
N ASN A 18 20.75 -6.93 12.25
CA ASN A 18 19.72 -6.49 13.20
C ASN A 18 19.22 -5.04 13.01
N LYS A 19 19.87 -4.26 12.13
CA LYS A 19 19.40 -2.94 11.73
C LYS A 19 18.44 -2.99 10.54
N THR A 20 18.30 -4.15 9.91
CA THR A 20 17.27 -4.42 8.90
C THR A 20 16.08 -5.10 9.58
N PHE A 21 14.96 -4.39 9.68
CA PHE A 21 13.75 -4.89 10.34
C PHE A 21 12.49 -4.29 9.72
N VAL A 22 11.35 -4.93 9.95
CA VAL A 22 10.03 -4.41 9.61
C VAL A 22 9.08 -4.60 10.79
N LYS A 23 8.24 -3.60 11.05
CA LYS A 23 7.21 -3.63 12.11
C LYS A 23 5.82 -3.59 11.52
N ILE A 24 4.97 -4.50 11.99
CA ILE A 24 3.63 -4.72 11.47
C ILE A 24 2.64 -4.67 12.61
N LEU A 25 1.74 -3.70 12.55
CA LEU A 25 0.63 -3.61 13.48
C LEU A 25 -0.41 -4.67 13.11
N LYS A 26 -0.90 -5.44 14.08
CA LYS A 26 -2.00 -6.40 13.85
C LYS A 26 -3.25 -5.68 13.36
N TYR A 27 -3.49 -4.46 13.84
CA TYR A 27 -4.51 -3.58 13.28
C TYR A 27 -4.17 -3.17 11.84
N GLY A 28 -5.04 -3.55 10.92
CA GLY A 28 -4.90 -3.38 9.48
C GLY A 28 -3.85 -4.25 8.80
N ALA A 29 -3.19 -5.16 9.55
CA ALA A 29 -1.91 -5.78 9.14
C ALA A 29 -0.94 -4.73 8.59
N THR A 30 -0.92 -3.55 9.23
CA THR A 30 -0.28 -2.36 8.67
C THR A 30 1.21 -2.42 8.92
N VAL A 31 2.01 -2.56 7.87
CA VAL A 31 3.45 -2.27 7.95
C VAL A 31 3.61 -0.78 8.22
N TYR A 32 4.19 -0.41 9.36
CA TYR A 32 4.31 1.00 9.75
C TYR A 32 5.76 1.48 9.86
N SER A 33 6.73 0.57 9.77
CA SER A 33 8.17 0.88 9.74
C SER A 33 8.90 -0.22 8.98
N TRP A 34 9.83 0.17 8.11
CA TRP A 34 10.78 -0.73 7.45
C TRP A 34 12.15 -0.04 7.48
N SER A 35 13.04 -0.56 8.32
CA SER A 35 14.42 -0.12 8.39
C SER A 35 15.28 -1.02 7.51
N LEU A 36 16.09 -0.41 6.65
CA LEU A 36 17.11 -1.09 5.86
C LEU A 36 18.48 -0.56 6.33
N GLU A 37 19.29 -1.44 6.93
CA GLU A 37 20.61 -1.10 7.50
C GLU A 37 20.59 0.10 8.49
N GLY A 38 19.47 0.32 9.16
CA GLY A 38 19.28 1.40 10.13
C GLY A 38 18.70 2.69 9.53
N GLN A 39 18.34 2.68 8.24
CA GLN A 39 17.64 3.78 7.58
C GLN A 39 16.16 3.44 7.40
N GLU A 40 15.28 4.25 7.98
CA GLU A 40 13.83 4.11 7.79
C GLU A 40 13.45 4.41 6.33
N GLN A 41 12.64 3.55 5.72
CA GLN A 41 12.26 3.60 4.31
C GLN A 41 10.81 4.05 4.09
N LEU A 42 9.97 3.95 5.13
CA LEU A 42 8.58 4.34 5.07
C LEU A 42 8.33 5.62 5.87
N TRP A 43 7.46 6.48 5.34
CA TRP A 43 7.04 7.67 6.07
C TRP A 43 5.89 7.31 7.00
N LEU A 44 5.95 7.81 8.23
CA LEU A 44 4.91 7.67 9.24
C LEU A 44 4.70 9.01 9.92
N SER A 45 3.46 9.47 9.98
CA SER A 45 3.10 10.67 10.74
C SER A 45 3.45 10.49 12.21
N SER A 46 4.01 11.52 12.85
CA SER A 46 4.27 11.50 14.29
C SER A 46 2.99 11.50 15.13
N ALA A 47 1.85 11.89 14.54
CA ALA A 47 0.51 11.81 15.14
C ALA A 47 -0.29 10.60 14.66
N ALA A 48 0.31 9.67 13.92
CA ALA A 48 -0.35 8.44 13.48
C ALA A 48 -0.91 7.66 14.67
N LYS A 49 -2.12 7.12 14.51
CA LYS A 49 -2.74 6.26 15.52
C LYS A 49 -2.30 4.82 15.28
N LEU A 50 -1.59 4.26 16.24
CA LEU A 50 -1.15 2.85 16.28
C LEU A 50 -1.93 2.03 17.31
N ASP A 51 -3.01 2.59 17.86
CA ASP A 51 -3.84 2.00 18.92
C ASP A 51 -5.09 1.29 18.39
N GLY A 52 -5.27 1.25 17.06
CA GLY A 52 -6.45 0.67 16.41
C GLY A 52 -7.71 1.54 16.43
N SER A 53 -7.63 2.79 16.90
CA SER A 53 -8.78 3.71 16.92
C SER A 53 -9.22 4.18 15.53
N LYS A 54 -8.30 4.19 14.56
CA LYS A 54 -8.50 4.57 13.16
C LYS A 54 -7.33 4.08 12.29
N PRO A 55 -7.46 4.08 10.95
CA PRO A 55 -6.36 3.71 10.07
C PRO A 55 -5.08 4.52 10.31
N VAL A 56 -3.95 3.84 10.19
CA VAL A 56 -2.61 4.42 10.38
C VAL A 56 -2.33 5.46 9.30
N ARG A 57 -1.80 6.63 9.71
CA ARG A 57 -1.35 7.68 8.79
C ARG A 57 0.12 7.48 8.42
N GLY A 58 0.36 6.68 7.39
CA GLY A 58 1.70 6.33 6.90
C GLY A 58 1.93 4.83 6.87
N GLY A 59 3.16 4.41 6.54
CA GLY A 59 3.48 3.00 6.33
C GLY A 59 2.85 2.45 5.04
N ILE A 60 2.22 1.28 5.13
CA ILE A 60 1.52 0.60 4.02
C ILE A 60 0.12 0.19 4.48
N PRO A 61 -0.86 1.12 4.59
CA PRO A 61 -2.25 0.76 4.81
C PRO A 61 -2.80 -0.10 3.65
N LEU A 62 -3.60 -1.11 3.99
CA LEU A 62 -4.20 -2.02 3.02
C LEU A 62 -5.59 -1.54 2.60
N VAL A 63 -5.80 -1.38 1.30
CA VAL A 63 -7.05 -0.89 0.72
C VAL A 63 -7.81 -2.06 0.10
N PHE A 64 -8.94 -2.41 0.72
CA PHE A 64 -9.85 -3.47 0.29
C PHE A 64 -11.19 -3.30 1.03
N PRO A 65 -12.34 -3.57 0.40
CA PRO A 65 -12.55 -4.03 -0.99
C PRO A 65 -12.79 -2.90 -1.99
N VAL A 66 -12.64 -1.64 -1.60
CA VAL A 66 -12.91 -0.47 -2.46
C VAL A 66 -11.79 0.53 -2.33
N PHE A 67 -11.29 1.04 -3.46
CA PHE A 67 -10.38 2.18 -3.49
C PHE A 67 -11.18 3.49 -3.60
N GLY A 68 -10.72 4.54 -2.90
CA GLY A 68 -11.48 5.79 -2.82
C GLY A 68 -12.85 5.57 -2.19
N LYS A 69 -13.82 6.42 -2.57
CA LYS A 69 -15.23 6.25 -2.23
C LYS A 69 -15.95 5.79 -3.50
N ASN A 70 -16.70 4.69 -3.40
CA ASN A 70 -17.56 4.25 -4.49
C ASN A 70 -18.95 4.89 -4.37
N GLU A 71 -19.54 5.25 -5.50
CA GLU A 71 -20.87 5.86 -5.57
C GLU A 71 -21.88 5.00 -6.34
N ASP A 72 -21.42 4.01 -7.10
CA ASP A 72 -22.23 3.29 -8.09
C ASP A 72 -22.70 1.89 -7.65
N ASP A 73 -22.00 1.23 -6.72
CA ASP A 73 -22.32 -0.14 -6.28
C ASP A 73 -23.08 -0.14 -4.95
N GLU A 74 -24.15 -0.95 -4.88
CA GLU A 74 -25.08 -0.97 -3.74
C GLU A 74 -24.41 -1.24 -2.38
N PHE A 75 -23.39 -2.09 -2.33
CA PHE A 75 -22.73 -2.48 -1.08
C PHE A 75 -21.42 -1.72 -0.88
N LEU A 76 -20.60 -1.56 -1.93
CA LEU A 76 -19.33 -0.83 -1.81
C LEU A 76 -19.55 0.66 -1.52
N SER A 77 -20.64 1.26 -1.99
CA SER A 77 -20.98 2.67 -1.68
C SER A 77 -21.32 2.92 -0.21
N LYS A 78 -21.63 1.87 0.56
CA LYS A 78 -21.88 1.97 2.01
C LYS A 78 -20.59 2.02 2.83
N LEU A 79 -19.47 1.54 2.29
CA LEU A 79 -18.19 1.55 2.98
C LEU A 79 -17.55 2.95 3.00
N PRO A 80 -16.73 3.26 4.03
CA PRO A 80 -15.93 4.49 4.03
C PRO A 80 -14.87 4.46 2.94
N GLN A 81 -14.23 5.61 2.72
CA GLN A 81 -13.12 5.71 1.77
C GLN A 81 -12.04 4.65 2.08
N HIS A 82 -11.63 3.91 1.05
CA HIS A 82 -10.64 2.83 1.08
C HIS A 82 -11.05 1.55 1.84
N GLY A 83 -12.34 1.34 2.04
CA GLY A 83 -12.87 0.07 2.53
C GLY A 83 -12.56 -0.23 4.00
N LEU A 84 -12.39 -1.52 4.33
CA LEU A 84 -12.43 -2.03 5.70
C LEU A 84 -11.16 -2.77 6.16
N ALA A 85 -10.27 -3.18 5.26
CA ALA A 85 -9.08 -3.96 5.61
C ALA A 85 -8.18 -3.24 6.63
N ARG A 86 -7.87 -1.96 6.37
CA ARG A 86 -7.12 -1.07 7.29
C ARG A 86 -7.88 -0.63 8.55
N ASN A 87 -9.15 -1.00 8.68
CA ASN A 87 -10.02 -0.67 9.82
C ASN A 87 -10.27 -1.88 10.74
N SER A 88 -9.64 -3.02 10.45
CA SER A 88 -9.89 -4.31 11.08
C SER A 88 -8.61 -4.86 11.70
N THR A 89 -8.70 -5.58 12.82
CA THR A 89 -7.53 -6.30 13.38
C THR A 89 -7.40 -7.65 12.68
N TRP A 90 -6.22 -7.89 12.10
CA TRP A 90 -5.90 -9.15 11.43
C TRP A 90 -5.33 -10.14 12.46
N GLU A 91 -5.60 -11.42 12.22
CA GLU A 91 -4.99 -12.50 12.97
C GLU A 91 -3.55 -12.71 12.53
N PHE A 92 -2.62 -12.89 13.47
CA PHE A 92 -1.27 -13.34 13.14
C PHE A 92 -1.27 -14.86 13.00
N LEU A 93 -1.04 -15.35 11.78
CA LEU A 93 -1.09 -16.78 11.46
C LEU A 93 0.24 -17.50 11.75
N GLY A 94 1.29 -16.74 12.08
CA GLY A 94 2.59 -17.26 12.46
C GLY A 94 3.69 -17.01 11.42
N GLN A 95 4.87 -17.54 11.74
CA GLN A 95 6.05 -17.53 10.89
C GLN A 95 6.03 -18.73 9.94
N VAL A 96 6.32 -18.50 8.66
CA VAL A 96 6.39 -19.54 7.61
C VAL A 96 7.80 -19.77 7.07
N SER A 97 8.72 -18.83 7.27
CA SER A 97 10.15 -19.01 6.95
C SER A 97 11.04 -18.24 7.93
N ALA A 98 12.21 -18.82 8.22
CA ALA A 98 13.22 -18.23 9.12
C ALA A 98 14.21 -17.32 8.39
N ASN A 99 14.54 -17.62 7.13
CA ASN A 99 15.48 -16.83 6.32
C ASN A 99 15.14 -16.94 4.81
N PRO A 100 14.69 -15.86 4.14
CA PRO A 100 14.33 -14.57 4.75
C PRO A 100 13.17 -14.72 5.76
N PRO A 101 13.17 -13.99 6.89
CA PRO A 101 12.06 -14.00 7.83
C PRO A 101 10.74 -13.69 7.11
N THR A 102 9.79 -14.62 7.21
CA THR A 102 8.49 -14.51 6.53
C THR A 102 7.36 -14.88 7.47
N VAL A 103 6.32 -14.05 7.53
CA VAL A 103 5.13 -14.25 8.36
C VAL A 103 3.84 -14.09 7.58
N GLN A 104 2.74 -14.57 8.14
CA GLN A 104 1.40 -14.42 7.56
C GLN A 104 0.39 -13.78 8.52
N PHE A 105 -0.54 -13.02 7.95
CA PHE A 105 -1.70 -12.46 8.62
C PHE A 105 -2.99 -12.83 7.89
N GLY A 106 -4.05 -13.10 8.63
CA GLY A 106 -5.36 -13.51 8.12
C GLY A 106 -6.47 -12.50 8.42
N LEU A 107 -7.41 -12.33 7.48
CA LEU A 107 -8.67 -11.62 7.73
C LEU A 107 -9.84 -12.30 7.01
N GLY A 108 -10.87 -12.63 7.77
CA GLY A 108 -12.21 -13.01 7.29
C GLY A 108 -13.30 -12.13 7.91
N PRO A 109 -14.55 -12.18 7.40
CA PRO A 109 -15.68 -11.40 7.93
C PRO A 109 -15.88 -11.52 9.45
N GLU A 110 -15.59 -12.69 10.02
CA GLU A 110 -15.75 -13.02 11.44
C GLU A 110 -14.77 -12.32 12.37
N LEU A 111 -13.61 -11.91 11.86
CA LEU A 111 -12.59 -11.13 12.61
C LEU A 111 -12.56 -9.65 12.21
N ALA A 112 -13.18 -9.30 11.07
CA ALA A 112 -13.17 -7.94 10.55
C ALA A 112 -14.00 -6.97 11.39
N ASN A 113 -13.87 -5.67 11.10
CA ASN A 113 -14.61 -4.61 11.78
C ASN A 113 -16.13 -4.88 11.72
N PRO A 114 -16.81 -5.14 12.86
CA PRO A 114 -18.19 -5.60 12.85
C PRO A 114 -19.20 -4.61 12.26
N GLU A 115 -18.92 -3.30 12.35
CA GLU A 115 -19.80 -2.28 11.77
C GLU A 115 -19.66 -2.24 10.25
N LEU A 116 -18.42 -2.31 9.74
CA LEU A 116 -18.16 -2.28 8.30
C LEU A 116 -18.55 -3.60 7.62
N THR A 117 -18.35 -4.74 8.27
CA THR A 117 -18.80 -6.05 7.77
C THR A 117 -20.33 -6.10 7.61
N LYS A 118 -21.10 -5.42 8.47
CA LYS A 118 -22.56 -5.30 8.30
C LYS A 118 -22.96 -4.49 7.06
N LEU A 119 -22.15 -3.50 6.69
CA LEU A 119 -22.41 -2.65 5.52
C LEU A 119 -22.02 -3.35 4.20
N TRP A 120 -21.01 -4.21 4.25
CA TRP A 120 -20.54 -5.01 3.13
C TRP A 120 -20.46 -6.50 3.52
N PRO A 121 -21.60 -7.22 3.50
CA PRO A 121 -21.70 -8.58 4.03
C PRO A 121 -21.30 -9.63 2.98
N MET A 122 -20.10 -9.52 2.45
CA MET A 122 -19.54 -10.48 1.49
C MET A 122 -18.59 -11.46 2.18
N ASP A 123 -18.57 -12.71 1.71
CA ASP A 123 -17.65 -13.73 2.20
C ASP A 123 -16.29 -13.63 1.49
N TYR A 124 -15.20 -13.64 2.26
CA TYR A 124 -13.84 -13.62 1.75
C TYR A 124 -12.86 -14.23 2.75
N SER A 125 -11.66 -14.55 2.27
CA SER A 125 -10.48 -14.79 3.10
C SER A 125 -9.30 -14.04 2.51
N LEU A 126 -8.61 -13.26 3.34
CA LEU A 126 -7.39 -12.55 2.99
C LEU A 126 -6.22 -13.19 3.72
N ILE A 127 -5.14 -13.50 2.99
CA ILE A 127 -3.86 -13.91 3.57
C ILE A 127 -2.77 -12.96 3.07
N LEU A 128 -2.25 -12.15 3.98
CA LEU A 128 -1.12 -11.27 3.73
C LEU A 128 0.16 -11.99 4.16
N THR A 129 1.10 -12.17 3.25
CA THR A 129 2.44 -12.71 3.51
C THR A 129 3.47 -11.59 3.43
N ILE A 130 4.28 -11.42 4.47
CA ILE A 130 5.30 -10.38 4.55
C ILE A 130 6.66 -11.06 4.68
N GLU A 131 7.55 -10.77 3.75
CA GLU A 131 8.91 -11.31 3.69
C GLU A 131 9.91 -10.14 3.78
N LEU A 132 10.83 -10.23 4.73
CA LEU A 132 11.93 -9.29 4.91
C LEU A 132 13.22 -9.90 4.35
N GLY A 133 13.62 -9.46 3.15
CA GLY A 133 14.93 -9.78 2.59
C GLY A 133 16.05 -8.93 3.21
N SER A 134 17.28 -9.18 2.78
CA SER A 134 18.44 -8.39 3.19
C SER A 134 18.37 -6.94 2.67
N GLU A 135 17.79 -6.76 1.48
CA GLU A 135 17.73 -5.49 0.74
C GLU A 135 16.33 -5.15 0.22
N HIS A 136 15.32 -5.96 0.54
CA HIS A 136 13.96 -5.81 0.05
C HIS A 136 12.90 -6.10 1.10
N LEU A 137 11.72 -5.51 0.89
CA LEU A 137 10.49 -5.85 1.58
C LEU A 137 9.45 -6.30 0.56
N LYS A 138 8.93 -7.52 0.71
CA LYS A 138 7.86 -8.05 -0.12
C LYS A 138 6.58 -8.19 0.69
N THR A 139 5.49 -7.64 0.17
CA THR A 139 4.14 -7.78 0.72
C THR A 139 3.25 -8.43 -0.33
N HIS A 140 2.89 -9.69 -0.10
CA HIS A 140 2.09 -10.52 -0.99
C HIS A 140 0.70 -10.72 -0.41
N ILE A 141 -0.33 -10.57 -1.22
CA ILE A 141 -1.72 -10.80 -0.84
C ILE A 141 -2.29 -11.99 -1.62
N GLU A 142 -3.06 -12.81 -0.92
CA GLU A 142 -4.02 -13.74 -1.51
C GLU A 142 -5.44 -13.36 -1.05
N VAL A 143 -6.36 -13.29 -2.00
CA VAL A 143 -7.79 -13.05 -1.78
C VAL A 143 -8.55 -14.26 -2.29
N SER A 144 -9.33 -14.90 -1.44
CA SER A 144 -10.16 -16.05 -1.79
C SER A 144 -11.63 -15.72 -1.60
N ASN A 145 -12.47 -16.05 -2.60
CA ASN A 145 -13.91 -16.01 -2.45
C ASN A 145 -14.39 -17.30 -1.77
N THR A 146 -14.73 -17.18 -0.48
CA THR A 146 -15.19 -18.30 0.35
C THR A 146 -16.70 -18.52 0.28
N SER A 147 -17.44 -17.69 -0.47
CA SER A 147 -18.86 -17.89 -0.69
C SER A 147 -19.12 -19.18 -1.48
N SER A 148 -20.23 -19.84 -1.19
CA SER A 148 -20.72 -20.98 -1.97
C SER A 148 -21.55 -20.58 -3.20
N SER A 149 -21.95 -19.31 -3.31
CA SER A 149 -22.95 -18.89 -4.31
C SER A 149 -22.81 -17.48 -4.87
N GLN A 150 -22.09 -16.57 -4.20
CA GLN A 150 -21.98 -15.18 -4.62
C GLN A 150 -20.59 -14.86 -5.20
N PRO A 151 -20.51 -14.08 -6.30
CA PRO A 151 -19.23 -13.56 -6.76
C PRO A 151 -18.71 -12.47 -5.82
N LEU A 152 -17.40 -12.40 -5.65
CA LEU A 152 -16.72 -11.40 -4.83
C LEU A 152 -16.16 -10.29 -5.73
N LYS A 153 -16.67 -9.06 -5.58
CA LYS A 153 -16.18 -7.88 -6.30
C LYS A 153 -15.34 -6.99 -5.40
N PHE A 154 -14.13 -6.61 -5.84
CA PHE A 154 -13.23 -5.82 -5.01
C PHE A 154 -12.14 -5.07 -5.80
N ASN A 155 -11.58 -4.06 -5.15
CA ASN A 155 -10.27 -3.51 -5.44
C ASN A 155 -9.26 -4.00 -4.41
N TRP A 156 -7.99 -4.02 -4.80
CA TRP A 156 -6.86 -4.16 -3.90
C TRP A 156 -5.84 -3.06 -4.18
N LEU A 157 -5.29 -2.43 -3.14
CA LEU A 157 -4.17 -1.50 -3.28
C LEU A 157 -3.29 -1.48 -2.02
N PHE A 158 -1.97 -1.43 -2.22
CA PHE A 158 -1.00 -1.14 -1.16
C PHE A 158 -0.76 0.37 -1.11
N HIS A 159 -1.25 1.06 -0.08
CA HIS A 159 -1.15 2.53 0.03
C HIS A 159 0.22 2.94 0.59
N THR A 160 1.28 2.69 -0.17
CA THR A 160 2.67 2.77 0.32
C THR A 160 3.18 4.22 0.42
N TYR A 161 3.48 4.67 1.64
CA TYR A 161 4.12 5.96 1.95
C TYR A 161 5.64 5.79 1.97
N LEU A 162 6.33 6.14 0.89
CA LEU A 162 7.78 6.09 0.81
C LEU A 162 8.40 7.33 1.46
N LYS A 163 9.40 7.13 2.32
CA LYS A 163 10.13 8.22 2.95
C LYS A 163 11.15 8.82 1.99
N ILE A 164 11.14 10.14 1.86
CA ILE A 164 12.04 10.90 1.00
C ILE A 164 12.63 12.07 1.78
N ALA A 165 13.65 12.73 1.25
CA ALA A 165 14.28 13.88 1.90
C ALA A 165 13.50 15.18 1.66
N ASP A 166 13.20 15.48 0.41
CA ASP A 166 12.39 16.64 0.01
C ASP A 166 11.60 16.33 -1.27
N ILE A 167 10.28 16.47 -1.22
CA ILE A 167 9.37 16.24 -2.34
C ILE A 167 9.64 17.14 -3.54
N GLU A 168 10.14 18.36 -3.32
CA GLU A 168 10.37 19.34 -4.40
C GLU A 168 11.57 18.95 -5.29
N ASP A 169 12.51 18.18 -4.73
CA ASP A 169 13.68 17.63 -5.43
C ASP A 169 13.47 16.17 -5.89
N THR A 170 12.31 15.58 -5.56
CA THR A 170 12.00 14.17 -5.83
C THR A 170 11.27 13.99 -7.15
N LEU A 171 11.67 12.97 -7.91
CA LEU A 171 11.04 12.57 -9.17
C LEU A 171 10.53 11.13 -9.09
N VAL A 172 9.40 10.84 -9.73
CA VAL A 172 8.96 9.46 -9.98
C VAL A 172 9.07 9.15 -11.46
N SER A 173 9.89 8.16 -11.82
CA SER A 173 10.19 7.82 -13.22
C SER A 173 9.37 6.64 -13.74
N ASN A 174 9.51 6.37 -15.03
CA ASN A 174 8.95 5.22 -15.76
C ASN A 174 7.42 5.18 -15.86
N LEU A 175 6.71 6.26 -15.49
CA LEU A 175 5.27 6.42 -15.74
C LEU A 175 4.96 7.13 -17.06
N THR A 176 5.97 7.67 -17.73
CA THR A 176 5.86 8.37 -19.01
C THR A 176 5.12 7.55 -20.06
N GLY A 177 4.16 8.20 -20.71
CA GLY A 177 3.33 7.64 -21.77
C GLY A 177 2.17 6.78 -21.27
N ALA A 178 2.06 6.49 -19.96
CA ALA A 178 0.92 5.79 -19.42
C ALA A 178 -0.34 6.67 -19.43
N LYS A 179 -1.49 6.04 -19.67
CA LYS A 179 -2.79 6.69 -19.47
C LYS A 179 -3.06 6.80 -17.98
N LEU A 180 -3.56 7.94 -17.53
CA LEU A 180 -3.95 8.15 -16.14
C LEU A 180 -5.33 8.78 -16.01
N TYR A 181 -5.87 8.71 -14.82
CA TYR A 181 -6.97 9.56 -14.34
C TYR A 181 -6.43 10.49 -13.27
N ASP A 182 -6.61 11.79 -13.46
CA ASP A 182 -6.19 12.83 -12.52
C ASP A 182 -7.38 13.18 -11.62
N GLN A 183 -7.28 12.86 -10.32
CA GLN A 183 -8.40 13.06 -9.40
C GLN A 183 -8.67 14.54 -9.11
N MET A 184 -7.68 15.40 -9.30
CA MET A 184 -7.80 16.85 -9.07
C MET A 184 -8.52 17.52 -10.23
N LEU A 185 -8.20 17.12 -11.46
CA LEU A 185 -8.82 17.66 -12.67
C LEU A 185 -10.08 16.90 -13.09
N GLN A 186 -10.33 15.72 -12.52
CA GLN A 186 -11.44 14.82 -12.86
C GLN A 186 -11.46 14.41 -14.34
N GLU A 187 -10.28 14.21 -14.93
CA GLU A 187 -10.15 13.85 -16.34
C GLU A 187 -9.06 12.78 -16.57
N SER A 188 -9.12 12.14 -17.74
CA SER A 188 -8.11 11.18 -18.17
C SER A 188 -7.28 11.72 -19.33
N TYR A 189 -5.97 11.57 -19.24
CA TYR A 189 -5.03 11.90 -20.30
C TYR A 189 -3.83 10.94 -20.29
N VAL A 190 -2.95 11.11 -21.27
CA VAL A 190 -1.67 10.39 -21.33
C VAL A 190 -0.59 11.30 -20.74
N ASP A 191 0.18 10.79 -19.78
CA ASP A 191 1.30 11.56 -19.25
C ASP A 191 2.39 11.70 -20.31
N ARG A 192 2.73 12.95 -20.64
CA ARG A 192 3.78 13.28 -21.62
C ARG A 192 5.02 13.86 -20.95
N GLN A 193 5.00 14.04 -19.64
CA GLN A 193 6.18 14.44 -18.88
C GLN A 193 7.19 13.29 -18.88
N PRO A 194 8.51 13.58 -18.97
CA PRO A 194 9.53 12.54 -18.95
C PRO A 194 9.67 11.85 -17.59
N VAL A 195 9.21 12.51 -16.53
CA VAL A 195 9.15 12.07 -15.13
C VAL A 195 8.01 12.82 -14.43
N VAL A 196 7.48 12.27 -13.35
CA VAL A 196 6.53 12.96 -12.47
C VAL A 196 7.31 13.80 -11.46
N SER A 197 7.03 15.09 -11.39
CA SER A 197 7.52 16.00 -10.33
C SER A 197 6.34 16.57 -9.53
N PHE A 198 6.65 17.13 -8.35
CA PHE A 198 5.65 17.54 -7.38
C PHE A 198 5.92 18.99 -6.92
N HIS A 199 5.02 19.90 -7.28
CA HIS A 199 5.08 21.32 -6.89
C HIS A 199 3.74 21.85 -6.35
N GLU A 200 2.76 20.96 -6.23
CA GLU A 200 1.40 21.19 -5.72
C GLU A 200 0.79 19.85 -5.30
N GLU A 201 -0.48 19.87 -4.86
CA GLU A 201 -1.22 18.62 -4.59
C GLU A 201 -1.31 17.78 -5.86
N LEU A 202 -0.93 16.51 -5.76
CA LEU A 202 -0.99 15.57 -6.87
C LEU A 202 -1.72 14.32 -6.41
N ASP A 203 -2.68 13.87 -7.22
CA ASP A 203 -3.46 12.66 -6.98
C ASP A 203 -3.82 12.02 -8.33
N ARG A 204 -2.97 11.11 -8.82
CA ARG A 204 -3.06 10.54 -10.18
C ARG A 204 -3.03 9.03 -10.14
N ILE A 205 -3.97 8.41 -10.86
CA ILE A 205 -4.09 6.97 -11.01
C ILE A 205 -3.61 6.58 -12.40
N TYR A 206 -2.37 6.11 -12.52
CA TYR A 206 -1.83 5.55 -13.76
C TYR A 206 -2.41 4.15 -13.97
N GLN A 207 -2.95 3.90 -15.16
CA GLN A 207 -3.75 2.71 -15.45
C GLN A 207 -3.00 1.77 -16.37
N ARG A 208 -3.14 0.46 -16.12
CA ARG A 208 -2.60 -0.60 -17.00
C ARG A 208 -1.09 -0.44 -17.30
N VAL A 209 -0.35 -0.02 -16.29
CA VAL A 209 1.11 0.00 -16.27
C VAL A 209 1.59 -1.45 -16.41
N GLN A 210 2.48 -1.70 -17.38
CA GLN A 210 3.01 -3.05 -17.62
C GLN A 210 3.73 -3.60 -16.39
N GLU A 211 3.63 -4.91 -16.14
CA GLU A 211 4.15 -5.51 -14.91
C GLU A 211 5.68 -5.43 -14.78
N ASP A 212 6.39 -5.51 -15.90
CA ASP A 212 7.86 -5.40 -15.99
C ASP A 212 8.36 -3.96 -15.88
N ARG A 213 7.45 -2.99 -15.83
CA ARG A 213 7.76 -1.57 -15.61
C ARG A 213 8.01 -1.30 -14.14
N LEU A 214 9.28 -1.03 -13.83
CA LEU A 214 9.73 -0.62 -12.50
C LEU A 214 9.38 0.84 -12.30
N ILE A 215 8.84 1.19 -11.13
CA ILE A 215 8.65 2.60 -10.76
C ILE A 215 9.77 2.99 -9.80
N GLN A 216 10.54 4.02 -10.15
CA GLN A 216 11.63 4.48 -9.30
C GLN A 216 11.33 5.86 -8.74
N VAL A 217 11.57 6.03 -7.44
CA VAL A 217 11.61 7.33 -6.77
C VAL A 217 13.07 7.78 -6.74
N ILE A 218 13.34 8.93 -7.33
CA ILE A 218 14.68 9.44 -7.58
C ILE A 218 14.87 10.73 -6.77
N ASP A 219 15.98 10.81 -6.03
CA ASP A 219 16.45 12.01 -5.35
C ASP A 219 17.88 12.30 -5.80
N LYS A 220 18.16 13.54 -6.23
CA LYS A 220 19.48 14.00 -6.72
C LYS A 220 20.13 13.05 -7.73
N GLY A 221 19.33 12.46 -8.62
CA GLY A 221 19.80 11.56 -9.69
C GLY A 221 20.04 10.11 -9.25
N HIS A 222 19.74 9.76 -7.99
CA HIS A 222 19.87 8.41 -7.47
C HIS A 222 18.48 7.81 -7.15
N PRO A 223 18.16 6.61 -7.62
CA PRO A 223 16.99 5.88 -7.14
C PRO A 223 17.14 5.60 -5.64
N ILE A 224 16.23 6.16 -4.85
CA ILE A 224 16.17 5.92 -3.41
C ILE A 224 15.15 4.83 -3.06
N HIS A 225 14.18 4.57 -3.96
CA HIS A 225 13.23 3.46 -3.88
C HIS A 225 12.91 2.93 -5.27
N THR A 226 12.75 1.61 -5.39
CA THR A 226 12.19 0.93 -6.56
C THR A 226 10.97 0.11 -6.13
N VAL A 227 9.85 0.30 -6.85
CA VAL A 227 8.58 -0.37 -6.62
C VAL A 227 8.28 -1.32 -7.78
N LYS A 228 8.51 -2.61 -7.54
CA LYS A 228 8.05 -3.69 -8.42
C LYS A 228 6.73 -4.26 -7.90
N ARG A 229 5.94 -4.81 -8.82
CA ARG A 229 4.60 -5.31 -8.57
C ARG A 229 4.33 -6.55 -9.40
N HIS A 230 3.33 -7.30 -9.01
CA HIS A 230 2.75 -8.38 -9.82
C HIS A 230 1.24 -8.34 -9.69
N ASN A 231 0.55 -8.47 -10.83
CA ASN A 231 -0.91 -8.49 -10.91
C ASN A 231 -1.59 -7.23 -10.32
N LEU A 232 -0.87 -6.10 -10.31
CA LEU A 232 -1.34 -4.78 -9.86
C LEU A 232 -1.12 -3.79 -11.01
N PRO A 233 -2.07 -3.69 -11.95
CA PRO A 233 -1.88 -2.96 -13.19
C PRO A 233 -1.92 -1.44 -13.01
N ASP A 234 -2.36 -0.94 -11.85
CA ASP A 234 -2.51 0.49 -11.61
C ASP A 234 -1.49 0.98 -10.59
N VAL A 235 -1.10 2.24 -10.71
CA VAL A 235 -0.19 2.92 -9.78
C VAL A 235 -0.80 4.26 -9.42
N VAL A 236 -1.09 4.49 -8.15
CA VAL A 236 -1.43 5.83 -7.67
C VAL A 236 -0.15 6.55 -7.28
N ALA A 237 0.05 7.76 -7.80
CA ALA A 237 1.03 8.70 -7.29
C ALA A 237 0.28 9.77 -6.51
N TRP A 238 0.63 9.98 -5.25
CA TRP A 238 -0.07 10.92 -4.39
C TRP A 238 0.86 11.70 -3.45
N ASN A 239 0.59 13.00 -3.33
CA ASN A 239 1.13 13.87 -2.27
C ASN A 239 0.05 14.89 -1.86
N PRO A 240 -0.28 15.03 -0.56
CA PRO A 240 -1.34 15.92 -0.09
C PRO A 240 -1.02 17.42 -0.23
N TRP A 241 0.26 17.78 -0.32
CA TRP A 241 0.72 19.16 -0.25
C TRP A 241 0.23 19.91 1.00
N VAL A 242 0.31 21.24 0.96
CA VAL A 242 0.15 22.10 2.14
C VAL A 242 -1.26 22.04 2.76
N GLU A 243 -2.31 22.31 1.97
CA GLU A 243 -3.65 22.52 2.53
C GLU A 243 -4.32 21.22 3.00
N LYS A 244 -4.19 20.12 2.22
CA LYS A 244 -4.73 18.82 2.64
C LYS A 244 -4.00 18.28 3.87
N SER A 245 -2.68 18.47 3.98
CA SER A 245 -1.93 18.11 5.19
C SER A 245 -2.38 18.89 6.42
N LYS A 246 -2.65 20.20 6.30
CA LYS A 246 -3.23 21.01 7.39
C LYS A 246 -4.57 20.47 7.86
N GLY A 247 -5.44 20.06 6.93
CA GLY A 247 -6.77 19.53 7.22
C GLY A 247 -6.78 18.13 7.87
N MET A 248 -5.70 17.36 7.74
CA MET A 248 -5.60 16.03 8.34
C MET A 248 -5.11 16.10 9.79
N ALA A 249 -6.01 15.88 10.74
CA ALA A 249 -5.70 15.95 12.18
C ALA A 249 -4.64 14.94 12.66
N ASP A 250 -4.47 13.81 11.95
CA ASP A 250 -3.49 12.77 12.25
C ASP A 250 -2.21 12.86 11.41
N PHE A 251 -2.04 13.95 10.64
CA PHE A 251 -0.87 14.20 9.82
C PHE A 251 0.02 15.23 10.53
N GLU A 252 1.11 14.79 11.12
CA GLU A 252 2.12 15.64 11.74
C GLU A 252 3.55 15.16 11.41
N PRO A 253 4.51 16.10 11.27
CA PRO A 253 4.31 17.54 11.29
C PRO A 253 3.52 18.01 10.04
N LYS A 254 2.89 19.19 10.05
CA LYS A 254 2.12 19.69 8.89
C LYS A 254 2.93 19.85 7.60
N ASN A 255 4.25 20.05 7.71
CA ASN A 255 5.17 20.03 6.57
C ASN A 255 5.67 18.62 6.21
N GLY A 256 5.19 17.56 6.87
CA GLY A 256 5.60 16.18 6.62
C GLY A 256 5.29 15.68 5.21
N PHE A 257 4.44 16.39 4.44
CA PHE A 257 4.24 16.14 3.01
C PHE A 257 5.54 16.31 2.21
N LYS A 258 6.52 17.07 2.72
CA LYS A 258 7.84 17.21 2.11
C LYS A 258 8.69 15.94 2.21
N GLU A 259 8.41 15.08 3.18
CA GLU A 259 9.23 13.91 3.48
C GLU A 259 8.56 12.60 3.03
N MET A 260 7.51 12.69 2.22
CA MET A 260 6.77 11.53 1.71
C MET A 260 6.41 11.66 0.23
N VAL A 261 6.37 10.53 -0.45
CA VAL A 261 5.62 10.35 -1.69
C VAL A 261 4.86 9.02 -1.59
N CYS A 262 3.59 9.00 -1.98
CA CYS A 262 2.88 7.73 -2.12
C CYS A 262 3.02 7.21 -3.54
N VAL A 263 3.46 5.95 -3.66
CA VAL A 263 3.51 5.18 -4.91
C VAL A 263 2.82 3.86 -4.64
N GLU A 264 1.58 3.75 -5.10
CA GLU A 264 0.63 2.78 -4.59
C GLU A 264 0.23 1.79 -5.69
N PRO A 265 0.87 0.61 -5.78
CA PRO A 265 0.45 -0.40 -6.74
C PRO A 265 -0.90 -1.00 -6.32
N GLY A 266 -1.83 -1.07 -7.28
CA GLY A 266 -3.19 -1.53 -7.05
C GLY A 266 -3.86 -2.12 -8.30
N HIS A 267 -5.04 -2.68 -8.08
CA HIS A 267 -6.05 -2.93 -9.11
C HIS A 267 -7.28 -2.11 -8.74
N VAL A 268 -7.35 -0.88 -9.27
CA VAL A 268 -8.30 0.16 -8.83
C VAL A 268 -9.03 0.85 -9.98
N HIS A 269 -8.55 0.75 -11.22
CA HIS A 269 -9.26 1.32 -12.38
C HIS A 269 -10.58 0.60 -12.70
N SER A 270 -10.74 -0.62 -12.16
CA SER A 270 -11.95 -1.45 -12.25
C SER A 270 -12.01 -2.38 -11.04
N LEU A 271 -13.17 -3.01 -10.80
CA LEU A 271 -13.31 -4.06 -9.79
C LEU A 271 -12.83 -5.40 -10.38
N LEU A 272 -12.06 -6.15 -9.60
CA LEU A 272 -11.87 -7.59 -9.79
C LEU A 272 -13.19 -8.30 -9.46
N GLU A 273 -13.43 -9.45 -10.10
CA GLU A 273 -14.55 -10.33 -9.79
C GLU A 273 -14.04 -11.78 -9.67
N LEU A 274 -14.24 -12.40 -8.51
CA LEU A 274 -13.94 -13.81 -8.27
C LEU A 274 -15.22 -14.60 -8.13
N GLN A 275 -15.36 -15.70 -8.88
CA GLN A 275 -16.45 -16.65 -8.70
C GLN A 275 -16.27 -17.46 -7.40
N PRO A 276 -17.33 -18.09 -6.86
CA PRO A 276 -17.25 -18.98 -5.70
C PRO A 276 -16.07 -19.95 -5.76
N GLY A 277 -15.25 -19.98 -4.71
CA GLY A 277 -14.07 -20.84 -4.59
C GLY A 277 -12.84 -20.42 -5.40
N GLN A 278 -12.88 -19.31 -6.14
CA GLN A 278 -11.71 -18.76 -6.84
C GLN A 278 -10.85 -17.90 -5.92
N SER A 279 -9.57 -17.80 -6.28
CA SER A 279 -8.59 -16.98 -5.58
C SER A 279 -7.83 -16.09 -6.56
N TRP A 280 -7.34 -14.97 -6.05
CA TRP A 280 -6.49 -14.01 -6.74
C TRP A 280 -5.29 -13.67 -5.86
N THR A 281 -4.12 -13.52 -6.47
CA THR A 281 -2.89 -13.15 -5.76
C THR A 281 -2.19 -11.99 -6.43
N ALA A 282 -1.48 -11.20 -5.62
CA ALA A 282 -0.66 -10.09 -6.08
C ALA A 282 0.45 -9.79 -5.08
N TYR A 283 1.44 -9.01 -5.48
CA TYR A 283 2.42 -8.48 -4.53
C TYR A 283 2.97 -7.12 -4.92
N GLN A 284 3.45 -6.42 -3.90
CA GLN A 284 4.41 -5.32 -4.00
C GLN A 284 5.77 -5.81 -3.51
N LEU A 285 6.83 -5.40 -4.21
CA LEU A 285 8.22 -5.61 -3.83
C LEU A 285 8.93 -4.24 -3.81
N LEU A 286 9.40 -3.85 -2.64
CA LEU A 286 10.16 -2.62 -2.42
C LEU A 286 11.62 -2.96 -2.20
N TYR A 287 12.52 -2.25 -2.88
CA TYR A 287 13.97 -2.44 -2.77
C TYR A 287 14.71 -1.21 -3.30
N LYS A 288 16.03 -1.20 -3.20
CA LYS A 288 16.90 -0.21 -3.87
C LYS A 288 17.57 -0.87 -5.06
N ASP A 289 17.59 -0.16 -6.18
CA ASP A 289 18.13 -0.64 -7.45
C ASP A 289 19.00 0.44 -8.09
N GLU A 290 19.78 0.07 -9.09
CA GLU A 290 20.43 1.03 -9.97
C GLU A 290 19.41 1.79 -10.82
N LEU A 291 19.80 2.96 -11.35
CA LEU A 291 18.92 3.76 -12.19
C LEU A 291 18.58 3.01 -13.46
N ASN A 292 17.28 2.80 -13.70
CA ASN A 292 16.76 2.09 -14.85
C ASN A 292 15.63 2.89 -15.47
N TYR A 293 15.95 3.62 -16.54
CA TYR A 293 14.96 4.44 -17.25
C TYR A 293 14.25 3.62 -18.34
N GLN A 294 12.93 3.52 -18.24
CA GLN A 294 12.06 2.76 -19.14
C GLN A 294 11.04 3.71 -19.79
N VAL A 295 10.91 3.64 -21.11
CA VAL A 295 9.94 4.41 -21.91
C VAL A 295 9.03 3.43 -22.67
N LEU A 296 7.79 3.83 -22.94
CA LEU A 296 6.87 3.07 -23.82
C LEU A 296 7.38 3.04 -25.27
#